data_AF-A0A812YA17-F1
#
_entry.id   AF-A0A812YA17-F1
#
_cell.length_a   1.000
_cell.length_b   1.000
_cell.length_c   1.000
_cell.angle_alpha   90.00
_cell.angle_beta   90.00
_cell.angle_gamma   90.00
#
_symmetry.space_group_name_H-M   'P 1'
#
loop_
_entity.id
_entity.type
_entity.pdbx_description
1 polymer ?
#
loop_
_entity_poly.entity_id
_entity_poly.type
_entity_poly.pdbx_seq_one_letter_code
_entity_poly.pdbx_strand_id
1 'polypeptide(L)'
;MSAPPGAIAKCHGAAHVAAQHGKVRTLELLHSMDPESLRRCAADGRTPAHWAALSGQVAALGTLASLVPDTLAAHARNGATPAHDAAFQGQSHVLLHLHQINPNSLMAKSKTGATPAHDAAFSGHIETMLLLRELAPESLSARDLHGRSAAHAAAETGQESLLRLLYLLVPATLHARDGAGWLPEDVAEAHGWESTARLLKSLPPVQCDDPGSADDASDDVEQVGLEEDAPPEPEPTREDPAPSEPKAPEVTELQEATSQAEPEHPQQPANEETSVQEEASAAEPPEEEPTRSAQVSDESVLEEGKSMEPVTPDPLAYEVLLDILSASDLRNADWSLSSSGGSDSYCLVEIPGSNKGFQTEVVENSSDPVWNKRGKLVLAPEEVLLFKVMDRDDGDADDLLGKVSLPVAKLLPDGFEGQLEMQETGKATAFLTVRSKVLRALYDAAAVADALKASQSQPKRPPPPKPPKVHEIELTVRAAKGLRNADWSFGGSGGSDAYVAVSVPGTKKEFQTPVVEDSSDPEWNFVQKLAVSPKETLVFKVFDRDKRNDELLGTANLAISGILPQGFSGALKLQDTRNPTTAELLVSVRVSKSAEKS
;
A
#
# COMPACT_ATOMS: atom_id res chain seq x y z
N MET A 1 -21.10 -7.25 12.74
CA MET A 1 -21.29 -8.69 13.04
C MET A 1 -20.32 -9.52 12.19
N SER A 2 -19.87 -10.69 12.64
CA SER A 2 -18.89 -11.50 11.90
C SER A 2 -19.53 -12.24 10.72
N ALA A 3 -18.88 -12.24 9.56
CA ALA A 3 -19.30 -13.00 8.37
C ALA A 3 -18.65 -14.40 8.36
N PRO A 4 -19.37 -15.47 7.96
CA PRO A 4 -18.84 -16.84 7.97
C PRO A 4 -17.86 -17.08 6.81
N PRO A 5 -16.66 -17.63 7.05
CA PRO A 5 -15.72 -17.97 5.99
C PRO A 5 -16.07 -19.32 5.36
N GLY A 6 -16.46 -19.32 4.07
CA GLY A 6 -16.53 -20.53 3.25
C GLY A 6 -17.82 -20.75 2.44
N ALA A 7 -18.05 -19.93 1.40
CA ALA A 7 -19.20 -20.10 0.48
C ALA A 7 -18.93 -19.73 -0.99
N ILE A 8 -17.65 -19.67 -1.42
CA ILE A 8 -17.26 -19.23 -2.79
C ILE A 8 -16.97 -20.44 -3.69
N ALA A 9 -17.98 -21.30 -3.89
CA ALA A 9 -17.87 -22.50 -4.75
C ALA A 9 -19.23 -22.91 -5.35
N LYS A 10 -19.96 -21.96 -5.97
CA LYS A 10 -21.04 -22.30 -6.91
C LYS A 10 -20.45 -22.27 -8.32
N CYS A 11 -20.71 -23.32 -9.09
CA CYS A 11 -20.09 -23.52 -10.41
C CYS A 11 -20.39 -22.35 -11.37
N HIS A 12 -19.36 -21.59 -11.68
CA HIS A 12 -19.40 -20.55 -12.72
C HIS A 12 -19.34 -21.20 -14.10
N GLY A 13 -20.02 -20.63 -15.09
CA GLY A 13 -19.98 -21.12 -16.47
C GLY A 13 -18.59 -20.96 -17.07
N ALA A 14 -18.26 -21.76 -18.09
CA ALA A 14 -16.95 -21.71 -18.75
C ALA A 14 -16.61 -20.29 -19.25
N ALA A 15 -17.61 -19.54 -19.73
CA ALA A 15 -17.45 -18.14 -20.14
C ALA A 15 -17.09 -17.21 -18.96
N HIS A 16 -17.72 -17.36 -17.80
CA HIS A 16 -17.39 -16.59 -16.59
C HIS A 16 -15.96 -16.85 -16.12
N VAL A 17 -15.54 -18.11 -16.07
CA VAL A 17 -14.17 -18.51 -15.66
C VAL A 17 -13.13 -18.03 -16.68
N ALA A 18 -13.45 -18.12 -17.98
CA ALA A 18 -12.60 -17.58 -19.04
C ALA A 18 -12.44 -16.06 -18.93
N ALA A 19 -13.53 -15.33 -18.67
CA ALA A 19 -13.52 -13.88 -18.48
C ALA A 19 -12.75 -13.46 -17.22
N GLN A 20 -12.98 -14.14 -16.08
CA GLN A 20 -12.29 -13.92 -14.81
C GLN A 20 -10.76 -14.07 -14.93
N HIS A 21 -10.29 -14.98 -15.78
CA HIS A 21 -8.86 -15.27 -15.96
C HIS A 21 -8.26 -14.76 -17.29
N GLY A 22 -8.93 -13.81 -17.97
CA GLY A 22 -8.41 -13.13 -19.15
C GLY A 22 -8.24 -14.01 -20.39
N LYS A 23 -8.97 -15.13 -20.49
CA LYS A 23 -8.80 -16.16 -21.53
C LYS A 23 -9.54 -15.78 -22.82
N VAL A 24 -9.10 -14.71 -23.48
CA VAL A 24 -9.62 -14.18 -24.76
C VAL A 24 -9.96 -15.29 -25.76
N ARG A 25 -8.99 -16.16 -26.11
CA ARG A 25 -9.20 -17.27 -27.05
C ARG A 25 -10.27 -18.28 -26.62
N THR A 26 -10.49 -18.44 -25.32
CA THR A 26 -11.55 -19.30 -24.78
C THR A 26 -12.92 -18.61 -24.88
N LEU A 27 -13.00 -17.29 -24.73
CA LEU A 27 -14.23 -16.52 -24.97
C LEU A 27 -14.61 -16.54 -26.45
N GLU A 28 -13.64 -16.31 -27.34
CA GLU A 28 -13.80 -16.42 -28.80
C GLU A 28 -14.30 -17.82 -29.21
N LEU A 29 -13.66 -18.88 -28.70
CA LEU A 29 -14.06 -20.25 -28.98
C LEU A 29 -15.46 -20.57 -28.44
N LEU A 30 -15.78 -20.18 -27.20
CA LEU A 30 -17.10 -20.38 -26.61
C LEU A 30 -18.20 -19.68 -27.42
N HIS A 31 -17.97 -18.45 -27.84
CA HIS A 31 -18.90 -17.71 -28.71
C HIS A 31 -19.05 -18.36 -30.10
N SER A 32 -17.98 -18.90 -30.67
CA SER A 32 -18.04 -19.58 -31.97
C SER A 32 -18.79 -20.93 -31.94
N MET A 33 -18.82 -21.60 -30.77
CA MET A 33 -19.62 -22.81 -30.56
C MET A 33 -21.07 -22.48 -30.19
N ASP A 34 -21.28 -21.39 -29.46
CA ASP A 34 -22.56 -20.98 -28.88
C ASP A 34 -22.54 -19.46 -28.61
N PRO A 35 -23.11 -18.62 -29.49
CA PRO A 35 -23.03 -17.16 -29.36
C PRO A 35 -23.61 -16.63 -28.04
N GLU A 36 -24.63 -17.30 -27.51
CA GLU A 36 -25.32 -16.94 -26.27
C GLU A 36 -24.53 -17.33 -25.01
N SER A 37 -23.50 -18.18 -25.13
CA SER A 37 -22.65 -18.58 -24.00
C SER A 37 -22.02 -17.40 -23.25
N LEU A 38 -21.72 -16.30 -23.96
CA LEU A 38 -21.16 -15.08 -23.38
C LEU A 38 -22.22 -14.13 -22.78
N ARG A 39 -23.51 -14.35 -23.03
CA ARG A 39 -24.62 -13.54 -22.47
C ARG A 39 -25.18 -14.09 -21.17
N ARG A 40 -25.07 -15.41 -20.94
CA ARG A 40 -25.69 -16.08 -19.79
C ARG A 40 -25.21 -15.52 -18.45
N CYS A 41 -26.16 -15.12 -17.61
CA CYS A 41 -25.88 -14.68 -16.25
C CYS A 41 -25.58 -15.84 -15.30
N ALA A 42 -24.72 -15.61 -14.31
CA ALA A 42 -24.55 -16.47 -13.15
C ALA A 42 -25.73 -16.32 -12.16
N ALA A 43 -25.72 -17.10 -11.07
CA ALA A 43 -26.81 -17.14 -10.08
C ALA A 43 -27.06 -15.82 -9.32
N ASP A 44 -26.12 -14.88 -9.37
CA ASP A 44 -26.22 -13.51 -8.85
C ASP A 44 -26.64 -12.47 -9.92
N GLY A 45 -26.87 -12.91 -11.17
CA GLY A 45 -27.19 -12.05 -12.31
C GLY A 45 -25.96 -11.56 -13.11
N ARG A 46 -24.73 -11.83 -12.68
CA ARG A 46 -23.52 -11.34 -13.36
C ARG A 46 -23.26 -12.05 -14.69
N THR A 47 -23.10 -11.28 -15.77
CA THR A 47 -22.57 -11.74 -17.06
C THR A 47 -21.05 -11.97 -16.98
N PRO A 48 -20.41 -12.68 -17.92
CA PRO A 48 -18.95 -12.78 -18.00
C PRO A 48 -18.23 -11.41 -17.98
N ALA A 49 -18.82 -10.35 -18.52
CA ALA A 49 -18.26 -8.99 -18.48
C ALA A 49 -18.08 -8.46 -17.05
N HIS A 50 -19.02 -8.76 -16.14
CA HIS A 50 -18.87 -8.42 -14.73
C HIS A 50 -17.64 -9.10 -14.11
N TRP A 51 -17.44 -10.39 -14.42
CA TRP A 51 -16.30 -11.17 -13.90
C TRP A 51 -14.95 -10.74 -14.48
N ALA A 52 -14.90 -10.33 -15.75
CA ALA A 52 -13.73 -9.68 -16.33
C ALA A 52 -13.43 -8.34 -15.64
N ALA A 53 -14.45 -7.51 -15.42
CA ALA A 53 -14.29 -6.19 -14.82
C ALA A 53 -13.86 -6.25 -13.34
N LEU A 54 -14.52 -7.09 -12.55
CA LEU A 54 -14.17 -7.43 -11.16
C LEU A 54 -12.71 -7.92 -11.02
N SER A 55 -12.16 -8.53 -12.07
CA SER A 55 -10.85 -9.20 -12.06
C SER A 55 -9.76 -8.46 -12.84
N GLY A 56 -9.99 -7.20 -13.23
CA GLY A 56 -9.01 -6.36 -13.94
C GLY A 56 -8.75 -6.74 -15.41
N GLN A 57 -9.57 -7.59 -16.01
CA GLN A 57 -9.27 -8.23 -17.30
C GLN A 57 -9.66 -7.38 -18.52
N VAL A 58 -8.97 -6.25 -18.70
CA VAL A 58 -9.14 -5.30 -19.83
C VAL A 58 -9.24 -6.01 -21.19
N ALA A 59 -8.33 -6.96 -21.47
CA ALA A 59 -8.34 -7.68 -22.75
C ALA A 59 -9.61 -8.54 -22.96
N ALA A 60 -10.13 -9.17 -21.91
CA ALA A 60 -11.39 -9.90 -21.98
C ALA A 60 -12.60 -8.96 -22.17
N LEU A 61 -12.57 -7.76 -21.58
CA LEU A 61 -13.58 -6.74 -21.82
C LEU A 61 -13.56 -6.21 -23.26
N GLY A 62 -12.38 -6.00 -23.87
CA GLY A 62 -12.28 -5.65 -25.29
C GLY A 62 -12.86 -6.72 -26.21
N THR A 63 -12.62 -8.01 -25.92
CA THR A 63 -13.25 -9.14 -26.63
C THR A 63 -14.77 -9.15 -26.44
N LEU A 64 -15.26 -8.97 -25.20
CA LEU A 64 -16.69 -8.93 -24.90
C LEU A 64 -17.39 -7.72 -25.52
N ALA A 65 -16.71 -6.56 -25.61
CA ALA A 65 -17.18 -5.40 -26.36
C ALA A 65 -17.36 -5.70 -27.86
N SER A 66 -16.46 -6.52 -28.41
CA SER A 66 -16.45 -6.85 -29.84
C SER A 66 -17.49 -7.90 -30.22
N LEU A 67 -17.83 -8.81 -29.30
CA LEU A 67 -18.74 -9.95 -29.54
C LEU A 67 -20.15 -9.75 -28.96
N VAL A 68 -20.27 -9.12 -27.79
CA VAL A 68 -21.51 -9.00 -26.99
C VAL A 68 -21.57 -7.67 -26.22
N PRO A 69 -21.51 -6.50 -26.91
CA PRO A 69 -21.32 -5.18 -26.27
C PRO A 69 -22.37 -4.80 -25.24
N ASP A 70 -23.61 -5.24 -25.41
CA ASP A 70 -24.72 -5.08 -24.46
C ASP A 70 -24.40 -5.64 -23.06
N THR A 71 -23.55 -6.68 -22.98
CA THR A 71 -23.14 -7.26 -21.69
C THR A 71 -22.29 -6.33 -20.82
N LEU A 72 -21.73 -5.25 -21.41
CA LEU A 72 -21.01 -4.19 -20.69
C LEU A 72 -21.95 -3.24 -19.94
N ALA A 73 -23.22 -3.18 -20.33
CA ALA A 73 -24.28 -2.41 -19.67
C ALA A 73 -25.33 -3.30 -18.98
N ALA A 74 -25.17 -4.62 -19.02
CA ALA A 74 -26.02 -5.56 -18.31
C ALA A 74 -25.97 -5.31 -16.79
N HIS A 75 -27.09 -5.55 -16.12
CA HIS A 75 -27.25 -5.32 -14.68
C HIS A 75 -27.36 -6.66 -13.94
N ALA A 76 -26.56 -6.85 -12.89
CA ALA A 76 -26.68 -7.96 -11.94
C ALA A 76 -27.96 -7.84 -11.08
N ARG A 77 -28.23 -8.81 -10.19
CA ARG A 77 -29.50 -8.84 -9.41
C ARG A 77 -29.70 -7.64 -8.48
N ASN A 78 -28.62 -7.01 -8.02
CA ASN A 78 -28.61 -5.74 -7.25
C ASN A 78 -28.60 -4.48 -8.15
N GLY A 79 -28.61 -4.62 -9.47
CA GLY A 79 -28.49 -3.52 -10.42
C GLY A 79 -27.06 -3.08 -10.72
N ALA A 80 -26.05 -3.64 -10.08
CA ALA A 80 -24.65 -3.34 -10.38
C ALA A 80 -24.33 -3.69 -11.84
N THR A 81 -23.57 -2.84 -12.52
CA THR A 81 -23.02 -3.08 -13.85
C THR A 81 -21.54 -3.49 -13.76
N PRO A 82 -20.87 -3.93 -14.85
CA PRO A 82 -19.43 -4.18 -14.83
C PRO A 82 -18.58 -3.01 -14.32
N ALA A 83 -19.03 -1.75 -14.48
CA ALA A 83 -18.36 -0.59 -13.91
C ALA A 83 -18.47 -0.52 -12.37
N HIS A 84 -19.60 -0.93 -11.79
CA HIS A 84 -19.76 -1.04 -10.33
C HIS A 84 -18.79 -2.10 -9.77
N ASP A 85 -18.73 -3.28 -10.39
CA ASP A 85 -17.82 -4.35 -9.98
C ASP A 85 -16.33 -3.97 -10.13
N ALA A 86 -15.96 -3.24 -11.18
CA ALA A 86 -14.62 -2.70 -11.34
C ALA A 86 -14.28 -1.66 -10.26
N ALA A 87 -15.21 -0.75 -9.96
CA ALA A 87 -15.03 0.29 -8.95
C ALA A 87 -14.91 -0.28 -7.54
N PHE A 88 -15.75 -1.25 -7.17
CA PHE A 88 -15.68 -1.97 -5.91
C PHE A 88 -14.33 -2.67 -5.67
N GLN A 89 -13.66 -3.10 -6.75
CA GLN A 89 -12.34 -3.76 -6.75
C GLN A 89 -11.17 -2.82 -7.10
N GLY A 90 -11.41 -1.51 -7.20
CA GLY A 90 -10.37 -0.50 -7.44
C GLY A 90 -9.73 -0.56 -8.83
N GLN A 91 -10.38 -1.21 -9.80
CA GLN A 91 -9.84 -1.47 -11.13
C GLN A 91 -9.95 -0.22 -12.04
N SER A 92 -9.20 0.83 -11.68
CA SER A 92 -9.11 2.11 -12.39
C SER A 92 -8.86 1.92 -13.89
N HIS A 93 -7.89 1.09 -14.28
CA HIS A 93 -7.58 0.77 -15.68
C HIS A 93 -8.75 0.12 -16.44
N VAL A 94 -9.61 -0.63 -15.76
CA VAL A 94 -10.85 -1.18 -16.36
C VAL A 94 -11.89 -0.10 -16.53
N LEU A 95 -12.07 0.80 -15.56
CA LEU A 95 -13.04 1.90 -15.66
C LEU A 95 -12.73 2.87 -16.80
N LEU A 96 -11.43 3.20 -16.99
CA LEU A 96 -10.96 3.97 -18.14
C LEU A 96 -11.35 3.28 -19.46
N HIS A 97 -11.15 1.96 -19.57
CA HIS A 97 -11.49 1.20 -20.78
C HIS A 97 -13.01 1.06 -21.00
N LEU A 98 -13.78 0.86 -19.92
CA LEU A 98 -15.24 0.83 -19.99
C LEU A 98 -15.80 2.18 -20.43
N HIS A 99 -15.25 3.30 -19.96
CA HIS A 99 -15.64 4.64 -20.40
C HIS A 99 -15.27 4.91 -21.87
N GLN A 100 -14.10 4.45 -22.33
CA GLN A 100 -13.71 4.54 -23.75
C GLN A 100 -14.67 3.80 -24.70
N ILE A 101 -15.27 2.70 -24.25
CA ILE A 101 -16.19 1.87 -25.04
C ILE A 101 -17.66 2.28 -24.85
N ASN A 102 -18.02 2.73 -23.65
CA ASN A 102 -19.35 3.14 -23.23
C ASN A 102 -19.23 4.32 -22.23
N PRO A 103 -19.21 5.58 -22.70
CA PRO A 103 -18.96 6.75 -21.84
C PRO A 103 -19.88 6.84 -20.62
N ASN A 104 -21.14 6.42 -20.78
CA ASN A 104 -22.17 6.45 -19.74
C ASN A 104 -21.97 5.41 -18.62
N SER A 105 -21.03 4.47 -18.76
CA SER A 105 -20.82 3.39 -17.78
C SER A 105 -20.48 3.90 -16.37
N LEU A 106 -19.82 5.06 -16.26
CA LEU A 106 -19.41 5.67 -14.99
C LEU A 106 -20.54 6.40 -14.24
N MET A 107 -21.68 6.61 -14.91
CA MET A 107 -22.89 7.25 -14.38
C MET A 107 -24.09 6.29 -14.29
N ALA A 108 -23.90 5.01 -14.61
CA ALA A 108 -24.91 3.98 -14.40
C ALA A 108 -25.31 3.92 -12.92
N LYS A 109 -26.59 3.62 -12.64
CA LYS A 109 -27.12 3.51 -11.28
C LYS A 109 -27.58 2.08 -10.96
N SER A 110 -27.21 1.58 -9.79
CA SER A 110 -27.69 0.31 -9.26
C SER A 110 -29.17 0.40 -8.81
N LYS A 111 -29.76 -0.71 -8.32
CA LYS A 111 -31.14 -0.70 -7.78
C LYS A 111 -31.30 0.16 -6.53
N THR A 112 -30.21 0.50 -5.83
CA THR A 112 -30.25 1.47 -4.73
C THR A 112 -29.99 2.90 -5.19
N GLY A 113 -29.82 3.16 -6.50
CA GLY A 113 -29.49 4.46 -7.07
C GLY A 113 -28.00 4.84 -6.96
N ALA A 114 -27.19 4.00 -6.31
CA ALA A 114 -25.74 4.21 -6.16
C ALA A 114 -25.03 4.17 -7.52
N THR A 115 -23.98 4.97 -7.66
CA THR A 115 -23.08 5.01 -8.84
C THR A 115 -21.78 4.25 -8.56
N PRO A 116 -20.94 3.95 -9.57
CA PRO A 116 -19.59 3.39 -9.36
C PRO A 116 -18.72 4.17 -8.36
N ALA A 117 -18.91 5.50 -8.22
CA ALA A 117 -18.22 6.27 -7.19
C ALA A 117 -18.62 5.89 -5.76
N HIS A 118 -19.84 5.41 -5.52
CA HIS A 118 -20.26 4.92 -4.21
C HIS A 118 -19.57 3.60 -3.87
N ASP A 119 -19.42 2.68 -4.83
CA ASP A 119 -18.73 1.40 -4.63
C ASP A 119 -17.22 1.59 -4.46
N ALA A 120 -16.61 2.48 -5.25
CA ALA A 120 -15.22 2.92 -5.04
C ALA A 120 -15.04 3.56 -3.66
N ALA A 121 -16.04 4.30 -3.18
CA ALA A 121 -15.98 4.97 -1.89
C ALA A 121 -16.09 4.00 -0.70
N PHE A 122 -17.05 3.07 -0.76
CA PHE A 122 -17.21 2.00 0.21
C PHE A 122 -15.93 1.15 0.37
N SER A 123 -15.25 0.85 -0.75
CA SER A 123 -14.01 0.09 -0.73
C SER A 123 -12.72 0.93 -0.54
N GLY A 124 -12.82 2.26 -0.45
CA GLY A 124 -11.67 3.14 -0.16
C GLY A 124 -10.71 3.43 -1.34
N HIS A 125 -11.10 3.17 -2.59
CA HIS A 125 -10.19 3.15 -3.73
C HIS A 125 -9.83 4.54 -4.28
N ILE A 126 -8.82 5.16 -3.68
CA ILE A 126 -8.29 6.50 -4.02
C ILE A 126 -8.03 6.72 -5.52
N GLU A 127 -7.27 5.83 -6.17
CA GLU A 127 -6.97 5.97 -7.62
C GLU A 127 -8.23 5.94 -8.49
N THR A 128 -9.19 5.07 -8.13
CA THR A 128 -10.47 4.98 -8.83
C THR A 128 -11.30 6.24 -8.61
N MET A 129 -11.30 6.81 -7.41
CA MET A 129 -11.99 8.07 -7.12
C MET A 129 -11.39 9.26 -7.87
N LEU A 130 -10.06 9.32 -8.01
CA LEU A 130 -9.37 10.32 -8.83
C LEU A 130 -9.72 10.18 -10.31
N LEU A 131 -9.75 8.95 -10.85
CA LEU A 131 -10.16 8.70 -12.23
C LEU A 131 -11.64 9.06 -12.48
N LEU A 132 -12.53 8.72 -11.55
CA LEU A 132 -13.94 9.09 -11.62
C LEU A 132 -14.14 10.61 -11.53
N ARG A 133 -13.31 11.33 -10.76
CA ARG A 133 -13.33 12.81 -10.75
C ARG A 133 -13.01 13.40 -12.12
N GLU A 134 -12.04 12.84 -12.83
CA GLU A 134 -11.62 13.35 -14.14
C GLU A 134 -12.63 13.01 -15.25
N LEU A 135 -13.13 11.77 -15.29
CA LEU A 135 -13.99 11.27 -16.38
C LEU A 135 -15.50 11.45 -16.14
N ALA A 136 -15.94 11.56 -14.89
CA ALA A 136 -17.34 11.62 -14.50
C ALA A 136 -17.52 12.37 -13.16
N PRO A 137 -17.17 13.67 -13.07
CA PRO A 137 -17.18 14.43 -11.81
C PRO A 137 -18.54 14.43 -11.09
N GLU A 138 -19.65 14.38 -11.85
CA GLU A 138 -21.01 14.25 -11.31
C GLU A 138 -21.24 12.93 -10.53
N SER A 139 -20.48 11.87 -10.83
CA SER A 139 -20.61 10.58 -10.14
C SER A 139 -20.28 10.69 -8.64
N LEU A 140 -19.41 11.64 -8.27
CA LEU A 140 -18.98 11.91 -6.90
C LEU A 140 -20.02 12.69 -6.08
N SER A 141 -20.73 13.63 -6.72
CA SER A 141 -21.80 14.43 -6.10
C SER A 141 -23.18 13.78 -6.18
N ALA A 142 -23.34 12.76 -7.04
CA ALA A 142 -24.57 11.98 -7.19
C ALA A 142 -25.07 11.41 -5.86
N ARG A 143 -26.39 11.26 -5.76
CA ARG A 143 -27.08 10.62 -4.63
C ARG A 143 -27.72 9.28 -5.00
N ASP A 144 -27.66 8.35 -4.05
CA ASP A 144 -28.44 7.12 -4.04
C ASP A 144 -29.92 7.38 -3.67
N LEU A 145 -30.78 6.36 -3.74
CA LEU A 145 -32.22 6.49 -3.44
C LEU A 145 -32.52 6.77 -1.95
N HIS A 146 -31.54 6.61 -1.07
CA HIS A 146 -31.59 7.00 0.33
C HIS A 146 -31.02 8.41 0.54
N GLY A 147 -30.68 9.14 -0.53
CA GLY A 147 -30.07 10.46 -0.48
C GLY A 147 -28.58 10.47 -0.10
N ARG A 148 -27.95 9.30 0.05
CA ARG A 148 -26.54 9.18 0.46
C ARG A 148 -25.61 9.55 -0.70
N SER A 149 -24.46 10.12 -0.38
CA SER A 149 -23.37 10.45 -1.32
C SER A 149 -22.20 9.47 -1.19
N ALA A 150 -21.21 9.57 -2.08
CA ALA A 150 -19.94 8.85 -1.95
C ALA A 150 -19.27 9.04 -0.57
N ALA A 151 -19.39 10.21 0.05
CA ALA A 151 -18.85 10.46 1.39
C ALA A 151 -19.57 9.64 2.49
N HIS A 152 -20.86 9.36 2.35
CA HIS A 152 -21.58 8.49 3.29
C HIS A 152 -21.10 7.04 3.16
N ALA A 153 -20.89 6.55 1.94
CA ALA A 153 -20.38 5.20 1.68
C ALA A 153 -18.94 5.01 2.22
N ALA A 154 -18.09 6.03 2.09
CA ALA A 154 -16.76 6.05 2.68
C ALA A 154 -16.79 6.11 4.22
N ALA A 155 -17.77 6.81 4.82
CA ALA A 155 -17.97 6.86 6.27
C ALA A 155 -18.53 5.55 6.84
N GLU A 156 -19.41 4.85 6.10
CA GLU A 156 -19.99 3.55 6.46
C GLU A 156 -18.91 2.48 6.76
N THR A 157 -17.72 2.66 6.16
CA THR A 157 -16.59 1.72 6.16
C THR A 157 -15.28 2.32 6.72
N GLY A 158 -15.29 3.53 7.27
CA GLY A 158 -14.13 4.13 7.97
C GLY A 158 -12.98 4.61 7.07
N GLN A 159 -13.26 4.97 5.81
CA GLN A 159 -12.24 5.24 4.79
C GLN A 159 -11.63 6.65 4.89
N GLU A 160 -10.93 6.94 5.99
CA GLU A 160 -10.41 8.27 6.34
C GLU A 160 -9.60 8.95 5.23
N SER A 161 -8.66 8.24 4.59
CA SER A 161 -7.83 8.77 3.51
C SER A 161 -8.68 9.21 2.30
N LEU A 162 -9.80 8.52 2.05
CA LEU A 162 -10.71 8.87 0.97
C LEU A 162 -11.66 10.01 1.37
N LEU A 163 -12.08 10.08 2.64
CA LEU A 163 -12.86 11.22 3.15
C LEU A 163 -12.05 12.52 3.10
N ARG A 164 -10.73 12.46 3.39
CA ARG A 164 -9.80 13.57 3.16
C ARG A 164 -9.72 13.96 1.68
N LEU A 165 -9.70 12.99 0.76
CA LEU A 165 -9.76 13.27 -0.68
C LEU A 165 -11.09 13.92 -1.09
N LEU A 166 -12.23 13.38 -0.64
CA LEU A 166 -13.56 13.92 -0.95
C LEU A 166 -13.77 15.32 -0.37
N TYR A 167 -13.17 15.63 0.80
CA TYR A 167 -13.09 17.00 1.33
C TYR A 167 -12.34 17.96 0.39
N LEU A 168 -11.24 17.51 -0.23
CA LEU A 168 -10.46 18.34 -1.16
C LEU A 168 -11.13 18.46 -2.55
N LEU A 169 -11.86 17.44 -3.00
CA LEU A 169 -12.48 17.41 -4.33
C LEU A 169 -13.90 17.99 -4.36
N VAL A 170 -14.76 17.59 -3.43
CA VAL A 170 -16.20 17.92 -3.40
C VAL A 170 -16.68 18.10 -1.94
N PRO A 171 -16.19 19.12 -1.20
CA PRO A 171 -16.46 19.27 0.24
C PRO A 171 -17.95 19.34 0.60
N ALA A 172 -18.82 19.80 -0.31
CA ALA A 172 -20.27 19.77 -0.13
C ALA A 172 -20.81 18.34 0.16
N THR A 173 -20.18 17.28 -0.37
CA THR A 173 -20.61 15.89 -0.15
C THR A 173 -20.45 15.42 1.30
N LEU A 174 -19.57 16.06 2.08
CA LEU A 174 -19.35 15.78 3.51
C LEU A 174 -20.35 16.50 4.42
N HIS A 175 -20.97 17.58 3.94
CA HIS A 175 -21.85 18.46 4.72
C HIS A 175 -23.34 18.29 4.37
N ALA A 176 -23.66 17.57 3.30
CA ALA A 176 -25.04 17.35 2.85
C ALA A 176 -25.66 16.12 3.53
N ARG A 177 -26.78 16.28 4.25
CA ARG A 177 -27.49 15.18 4.94
C ARG A 177 -28.20 14.22 3.98
N ASP A 178 -28.21 12.92 4.28
CA ASP A 178 -28.98 11.91 3.54
C ASP A 178 -30.50 12.00 3.81
N GLY A 179 -31.28 11.06 3.26
CA GLY A 179 -32.73 10.98 3.42
C GLY A 179 -33.21 10.51 4.80
N ALA A 180 -32.33 9.97 5.65
CA ALA A 180 -32.58 9.77 7.08
C ALA A 180 -32.20 11.03 7.90
N GLY A 181 -31.66 12.06 7.23
CA GLY A 181 -31.17 13.29 7.86
C GLY A 181 -29.77 13.16 8.45
N TRP A 182 -29.02 12.08 8.16
CA TRP A 182 -27.69 11.84 8.72
C TRP A 182 -26.61 12.49 7.88
N LEU A 183 -25.57 13.04 8.51
CA LEU A 183 -24.30 13.39 7.87
C LEU A 183 -23.39 12.15 7.77
N PRO A 184 -22.34 12.19 6.93
CA PRO A 184 -21.26 11.21 6.97
C PRO A 184 -20.62 11.04 8.36
N GLU A 185 -20.58 12.08 9.19
CA GLU A 185 -20.12 11.96 10.59
C GLU A 185 -21.08 11.13 11.46
N ASP A 186 -22.39 11.31 11.28
CA ASP A 186 -23.44 10.53 11.97
C ASP A 186 -23.36 9.05 11.55
N VAL A 187 -23.15 8.77 10.25
CA VAL A 187 -22.92 7.42 9.70
C VAL A 187 -21.66 6.77 10.29
N ALA A 188 -20.53 7.49 10.32
CA ALA A 188 -19.28 6.99 10.89
C ALA A 188 -19.43 6.65 12.38
N GLU A 189 -20.08 7.51 13.16
CA GLU A 189 -20.32 7.28 14.60
C GLU A 189 -21.26 6.10 14.84
N ALA A 190 -22.35 5.99 14.10
CA ALA A 190 -23.30 4.88 14.18
C ALA A 190 -22.68 3.51 13.80
N HIS A 191 -21.68 3.51 12.91
CA HIS A 191 -20.94 2.31 12.51
C HIS A 191 -19.72 2.01 13.42
N GLY A 192 -19.43 2.88 14.41
CA GLY A 192 -18.36 2.70 15.38
C GLY A 192 -16.98 3.19 14.93
N TRP A 193 -16.89 3.93 13.82
CA TRP A 193 -15.65 4.49 13.28
C TRP A 193 -15.28 5.79 13.98
N GLU A 194 -14.97 5.73 15.29
CA GLU A 194 -14.79 6.92 16.13
C GLU A 194 -13.68 7.85 15.61
N SER A 195 -12.54 7.32 15.16
CA SER A 195 -11.47 8.11 14.54
C SER A 195 -11.95 8.87 13.29
N THR A 196 -12.80 8.24 12.50
CA THR A 196 -13.37 8.81 11.27
C THR A 196 -14.44 9.86 11.57
N ALA A 197 -15.29 9.64 12.57
CA ALA A 197 -16.24 10.64 13.06
C ALA A 197 -15.50 11.87 13.64
N ARG A 198 -14.43 11.65 14.43
CA ARG A 198 -13.56 12.72 14.95
C ARG A 198 -12.85 13.48 13.81
N LEU A 199 -12.38 12.78 12.77
CA LEU A 199 -11.81 13.38 11.58
C LEU A 199 -12.82 14.31 10.91
N LEU A 200 -14.02 13.82 10.61
CA LEU A 200 -15.06 14.62 9.96
C LEU A 200 -15.44 15.85 10.80
N LYS A 201 -15.61 15.67 12.12
CA LYS A 201 -15.86 16.76 13.10
C LYS A 201 -14.70 17.77 13.22
N SER A 202 -13.50 17.42 12.74
CA SER A 202 -12.31 18.30 12.76
C SER A 202 -12.06 19.04 11.44
N LEU A 203 -12.76 18.68 10.37
CA LEU A 203 -12.66 19.39 9.09
C LEU A 203 -13.42 20.73 9.20
N PRO A 204 -12.80 21.87 8.86
CA PRO A 204 -13.48 23.16 8.95
C PRO A 204 -14.60 23.25 7.89
N PRO A 205 -15.72 23.92 8.20
CA PRO A 205 -16.79 24.11 7.23
C PRO A 205 -16.28 24.94 6.06
N VAL A 206 -16.31 24.36 4.86
CA VAL A 206 -15.98 25.09 3.62
C VAL A 206 -17.16 25.99 3.29
N GLN A 207 -16.94 27.29 3.27
CA GLN A 207 -17.90 28.22 2.68
C GLN A 207 -18.03 27.88 1.20
N CYS A 208 -19.18 27.33 0.83
CA CYS A 208 -19.59 27.24 -0.56
C CYS A 208 -20.09 28.63 -0.96
N ASP A 209 -19.26 29.39 -1.68
CA ASP A 209 -19.74 30.59 -2.38
C ASP A 209 -20.78 30.15 -3.41
N ASP A 210 -22.06 30.37 -3.09
CA ASP A 210 -23.20 29.88 -3.86
C ASP A 210 -23.40 30.74 -5.13
N PRO A 211 -23.18 30.22 -6.34
CA PRO A 211 -23.21 31.01 -7.57
C PRO A 211 -24.64 31.20 -8.10
N GLY A 212 -25.55 31.68 -7.25
CA GLY A 212 -26.85 32.18 -7.69
C GLY A 212 -28.05 31.87 -6.80
N SER A 213 -28.14 32.48 -5.61
CA SER A 213 -29.45 32.71 -4.96
C SER A 213 -30.25 33.76 -5.73
N ALA A 214 -30.77 33.37 -6.89
CA ALA A 214 -31.60 34.20 -7.77
C ALA A 214 -33.09 34.00 -7.45
N ASP A 215 -33.53 34.59 -6.33
CA ASP A 215 -34.95 34.86 -6.11
C ASP A 215 -35.44 36.02 -6.99
N ASP A 216 -36.76 36.04 -7.21
CA ASP A 216 -37.57 37.08 -7.87
C ASP A 216 -37.49 37.22 -9.41
N ALA A 217 -38.39 36.49 -10.09
CA ALA A 217 -38.94 36.84 -11.41
C ALA A 217 -40.29 36.13 -11.64
N SER A 218 -41.37 36.64 -11.05
CA SER A 218 -42.74 36.23 -11.39
C SER A 218 -43.33 37.12 -12.49
N ASP A 219 -43.79 36.54 -13.60
CA ASP A 219 -45.15 36.75 -14.16
C ASP A 219 -45.40 35.93 -15.45
N ASP A 220 -46.68 35.65 -15.71
CA ASP A 220 -47.30 35.03 -16.91
C ASP A 220 -46.77 33.64 -17.37
N VAL A 221 -47.61 32.64 -17.70
CA VAL A 221 -48.76 32.68 -18.63
C VAL A 221 -49.87 31.68 -18.26
N GLU A 222 -51.12 32.15 -18.36
CA GLU A 222 -52.43 31.47 -18.55
C GLU A 222 -52.84 30.22 -17.73
N GLN A 223 -54.02 30.34 -17.10
CA GLN A 223 -54.85 29.23 -16.65
C GLN A 223 -55.61 28.59 -17.83
N VAL A 224 -55.61 27.26 -17.91
CA VAL A 224 -56.83 26.48 -18.19
C VAL A 224 -56.84 25.24 -17.29
N GLY A 225 -57.93 25.04 -16.55
CA GLY A 225 -58.17 23.81 -15.79
C GLY A 225 -59.18 22.92 -16.50
N LEU A 226 -59.31 21.67 -16.04
CA LEU A 226 -60.53 20.88 -16.06
C LEU A 226 -60.42 19.71 -15.06
N GLU A 227 -61.56 19.15 -14.69
CA GLU A 227 -61.74 18.29 -13.51
C GLU A 227 -61.67 16.77 -13.81
N GLU A 228 -61.93 16.00 -12.75
CA GLU A 228 -62.02 14.54 -12.59
C GLU A 228 -62.63 13.74 -13.78
N ASP A 229 -62.14 12.52 -14.00
CA ASP A 229 -62.93 11.29 -13.73
C ASP A 229 -62.00 10.06 -13.60
N ALA A 230 -62.47 8.98 -12.96
CA ALA A 230 -61.73 7.72 -12.74
C ALA A 230 -62.62 6.45 -12.83
N PRO A 231 -62.35 5.51 -13.76
CA PRO A 231 -63.11 4.26 -13.87
C PRO A 231 -62.58 3.15 -12.92
N PRO A 232 -63.45 2.25 -12.39
CA PRO A 232 -63.09 1.34 -11.29
C PRO A 232 -62.63 -0.08 -11.68
N GLU A 233 -62.09 -0.78 -10.68
CA GLU A 233 -61.72 -2.21 -10.70
C GLU A 233 -62.92 -3.18 -10.71
N PRO A 234 -62.71 -4.45 -11.11
CA PRO A 234 -63.55 -5.57 -10.69
C PRO A 234 -62.77 -6.76 -10.07
N GLU A 235 -63.17 -7.17 -8.87
CA GLU A 235 -62.85 -8.45 -8.20
C GLU A 235 -64.18 -9.17 -7.82
N PRO A 236 -64.20 -10.43 -7.34
CA PRO A 236 -63.44 -11.61 -7.78
C PRO A 236 -64.34 -12.87 -7.93
N THR A 237 -63.91 -13.94 -8.62
CA THR A 237 -64.60 -15.26 -8.62
C THR A 237 -63.66 -16.47 -8.53
N ARG A 238 -64.17 -17.55 -7.91
CA ARG A 238 -63.42 -18.69 -7.36
C ARG A 238 -63.21 -19.90 -8.33
N GLU A 239 -62.35 -20.80 -7.85
CA GLU A 239 -62.41 -22.28 -7.90
C GLU A 239 -61.63 -23.07 -8.99
N ASP A 240 -61.09 -24.20 -8.49
CA ASP A 240 -60.20 -25.23 -9.06
C ASP A 240 -60.93 -26.22 -10.03
N PRO A 241 -60.28 -27.25 -10.66
CA PRO A 241 -58.92 -27.79 -10.47
C PRO A 241 -58.11 -28.12 -11.76
N ALA A 242 -56.90 -28.66 -11.57
CA ALA A 242 -56.02 -29.23 -12.62
C ALA A 242 -56.55 -30.54 -13.26
N PRO A 243 -55.90 -31.03 -14.34
CA PRO A 243 -55.30 -32.37 -14.24
C PRO A 243 -53.99 -32.65 -15.04
N SER A 244 -53.20 -33.57 -14.47
CA SER A 244 -52.38 -34.64 -15.11
C SER A 244 -51.24 -34.37 -16.12
N GLU A 245 -50.15 -35.12 -15.90
CA GLU A 245 -49.06 -35.44 -16.86
C GLU A 245 -49.56 -36.21 -18.11
N PRO A 246 -48.68 -36.42 -19.11
CA PRO A 246 -48.26 -37.81 -19.34
C PRO A 246 -46.75 -38.05 -19.56
N LYS A 247 -46.37 -39.33 -19.50
CA LYS A 247 -45.00 -39.88 -19.54
C LYS A 247 -44.29 -39.77 -20.89
N ALA A 248 -42.96 -39.93 -20.85
CA ALA A 248 -42.09 -40.26 -21.98
C ALA A 248 -42.30 -41.71 -22.50
N PRO A 249 -41.77 -42.02 -23.70
CA PRO A 249 -41.36 -43.37 -24.09
C PRO A 249 -39.82 -43.56 -24.07
N GLU A 250 -39.41 -44.82 -24.16
CA GLU A 250 -38.04 -45.34 -24.09
C GLU A 250 -37.52 -45.74 -25.50
N VAL A 251 -36.40 -46.49 -25.55
CA VAL A 251 -35.75 -47.19 -26.69
C VAL A 251 -34.92 -46.32 -27.67
N THR A 252 -33.81 -46.80 -28.27
CA THR A 252 -33.26 -48.18 -28.28
C THR A 252 -31.73 -48.22 -28.13
N GLU A 253 -31.24 -49.34 -27.62
CA GLU A 253 -29.85 -49.81 -27.55
C GLU A 253 -29.22 -50.09 -28.94
N LEU A 254 -27.89 -49.93 -29.04
CA LEU A 254 -27.02 -50.72 -29.92
C LEU A 254 -25.60 -50.80 -29.34
N GLN A 255 -25.00 -51.99 -29.34
CA GLN A 255 -23.62 -52.25 -28.90
C GLN A 255 -22.78 -52.75 -30.09
N GLU A 256 -21.45 -52.55 -30.03
CA GLU A 256 -20.34 -53.42 -30.53
C GLU A 256 -19.07 -52.56 -30.84
N ALA A 257 -17.84 -53.07 -30.86
CA ALA A 257 -17.16 -54.05 -29.98
C ALA A 257 -15.64 -54.12 -30.34
N THR A 258 -14.75 -54.16 -29.33
CA THR A 258 -13.33 -54.61 -29.41
C THR A 258 -12.39 -53.82 -30.38
N SER A 259 -11.05 -53.99 -30.39
CA SER A 259 -10.14 -54.93 -29.72
C SER A 259 -8.81 -54.29 -29.22
N GLN A 260 -8.08 -55.03 -28.39
CA GLN A 260 -6.76 -54.73 -27.81
C GLN A 260 -5.62 -54.73 -28.86
N ALA A 261 -4.46 -54.11 -28.56
CA ALA A 261 -3.17 -54.81 -28.30
C ALA A 261 -1.91 -53.88 -28.25
N GLU A 262 -0.99 -54.24 -27.34
CA GLU A 262 0.44 -53.86 -27.23
C GLU A 262 1.32 -54.96 -27.91
N PRO A 263 2.69 -55.05 -27.81
CA PRO A 263 3.71 -54.23 -27.10
C PRO A 263 5.02 -53.94 -27.92
N GLU A 264 6.06 -53.47 -27.19
CA GLU A 264 7.51 -53.79 -27.33
C GLU A 264 8.52 -52.69 -27.75
N HIS A 265 9.78 -52.96 -27.35
CA HIS A 265 10.98 -52.11 -27.25
C HIS A 265 12.13 -52.83 -28.04
N PRO A 266 13.47 -52.59 -27.92
CA PRO A 266 14.25 -51.62 -27.14
C PRO A 266 15.47 -51.00 -27.90
N GLN A 267 16.44 -50.46 -27.12
CA GLN A 267 17.91 -50.41 -27.35
C GLN A 267 18.64 -49.18 -27.96
N GLN A 268 19.54 -48.63 -27.13
CA GLN A 268 20.82 -47.92 -27.39
C GLN A 268 21.92 -48.92 -27.88
N PRO A 269 23.17 -48.57 -28.30
CA PRO A 269 24.07 -47.46 -27.86
C PRO A 269 24.84 -46.77 -29.04
N ALA A 270 26.04 -46.13 -28.99
CA ALA A 270 27.11 -45.94 -27.98
C ALA A 270 28.06 -44.76 -28.32
N ASN A 271 28.96 -44.38 -27.39
CA ASN A 271 30.32 -43.79 -27.60
C ASN A 271 30.41 -42.39 -28.29
N GLU A 272 31.51 -41.58 -28.31
CA GLU A 272 32.82 -41.39 -27.59
C GLU A 272 33.33 -39.95 -27.98
N GLU A 273 34.40 -39.29 -27.48
CA GLU A 273 35.55 -39.60 -26.60
C GLU A 273 36.09 -38.32 -25.86
N THR A 274 37.30 -38.41 -25.25
CA THR A 274 38.37 -37.44 -24.82
C THR A 274 38.18 -35.90 -24.68
N SER A 275 38.81 -35.11 -23.76
CA SER A 275 40.16 -35.03 -23.08
C SER A 275 41.15 -34.03 -23.77
N VAL A 276 42.14 -33.30 -23.18
CA VAL A 276 42.83 -33.21 -21.85
C VAL A 276 43.51 -31.80 -21.64
N GLN A 277 43.92 -31.45 -20.40
CA GLN A 277 45.15 -30.66 -19.98
C GLN A 277 45.36 -29.18 -20.47
N GLU A 278 46.34 -28.31 -20.09
CA GLU A 278 47.27 -27.96 -18.94
C GLU A 278 47.92 -26.56 -19.32
N GLU A 279 48.74 -25.77 -18.58
CA GLU A 279 49.34 -25.63 -17.21
C GLU A 279 49.66 -24.10 -17.02
N ALA A 280 49.52 -23.42 -15.88
CA ALA A 280 50.38 -23.26 -14.68
C ALA A 280 51.45 -22.11 -14.70
N SER A 281 51.99 -21.77 -13.50
CA SER A 281 53.11 -20.83 -13.20
C SER A 281 52.86 -19.29 -13.27
N ALA A 282 53.60 -18.39 -12.59
CA ALA A 282 53.90 -18.18 -11.14
C ALA A 282 54.82 -16.93 -10.92
N ALA A 283 54.99 -16.49 -9.65
CA ALA A 283 56.04 -15.62 -9.07
C ALA A 283 55.79 -14.09 -8.81
N GLU A 284 56.43 -13.61 -7.73
CA GLU A 284 56.47 -12.27 -7.08
C GLU A 284 57.97 -11.93 -6.73
N PRO A 285 58.32 -10.92 -5.89
CA PRO A 285 58.04 -9.46 -5.86
C PRO A 285 59.38 -8.67 -6.09
N PRO A 286 59.69 -7.45 -5.54
CA PRO A 286 59.80 -7.11 -4.09
C PRO A 286 59.38 -5.67 -3.63
N GLU A 287 59.21 -5.52 -2.30
CA GLU A 287 59.64 -4.45 -1.32
C GLU A 287 59.85 -2.96 -1.78
N GLU A 288 59.63 -1.88 -1.01
CA GLU A 288 59.78 -1.60 0.45
C GLU A 288 58.72 -0.58 1.03
N GLU A 289 58.76 -0.38 2.37
CA GLU A 289 58.02 0.62 3.19
C GLU A 289 58.91 1.90 3.46
N PRO A 290 58.70 2.85 4.44
CA PRO A 290 57.70 2.97 5.52
C PRO A 290 57.04 4.36 5.76
N THR A 291 56.07 4.44 6.70
CA THR A 291 56.02 5.34 7.90
C THR A 291 54.65 5.91 8.35
N ARG A 292 54.24 5.46 9.56
CA ARG A 292 53.81 6.28 10.71
C ARG A 292 52.41 6.95 10.77
N SER A 293 51.42 6.14 11.18
CA SER A 293 50.44 6.38 12.27
C SER A 293 49.56 7.65 12.32
N ALA A 294 48.23 7.47 12.27
CA ALA A 294 47.35 7.55 13.45
C ALA A 294 45.89 7.11 13.12
N GLN A 295 45.13 6.81 14.19
CA GLN A 295 43.67 6.63 14.37
C GLN A 295 42.77 7.15 13.22
N VAL A 296 41.66 6.50 12.83
CA VAL A 296 40.52 6.02 13.66
C VAL A 296 39.93 4.70 13.12
N SER A 297 39.12 4.01 13.94
CA SER A 297 38.35 2.81 13.60
C SER A 297 37.27 3.04 12.54
N ASP A 298 37.21 2.16 11.53
CA ASP A 298 36.13 2.09 10.55
C ASP A 298 35.33 0.80 10.80
N GLU A 299 34.15 0.94 11.41
CA GLU A 299 33.28 -0.20 11.76
C GLU A 299 32.09 -0.24 10.80
N SER A 300 32.16 -1.13 9.81
CA SER A 300 31.17 -1.25 8.74
C SER A 300 29.88 -1.93 9.21
N VAL A 301 29.02 -1.14 9.86
CA VAL A 301 27.67 -1.53 10.23
C VAL A 301 26.88 -1.90 8.97
N LEU A 302 26.36 -3.13 8.94
CA LEU A 302 25.44 -3.59 7.90
C LEU A 302 24.09 -2.90 8.08
N GLU A 303 23.66 -2.07 7.12
CA GLU A 303 22.29 -1.52 7.15
C GLU A 303 21.26 -2.63 6.93
N GLU A 304 20.48 -2.94 7.97
CA GLU A 304 19.23 -3.65 7.81
C GLU A 304 18.12 -2.69 7.35
N GLY A 305 17.39 -3.08 6.29
CA GLY A 305 15.96 -2.77 6.21
C GLY A 305 15.55 -1.35 5.82
N LYS A 306 16.30 -0.64 4.96
CA LYS A 306 15.77 0.57 4.33
C LYS A 306 14.52 0.23 3.51
N SER A 307 13.36 0.75 3.92
CA SER A 307 12.10 0.62 3.21
C SER A 307 12.21 1.28 1.83
N MET A 308 11.81 0.56 0.77
CA MET A 308 11.57 1.19 -0.52
C MET A 308 10.34 2.09 -0.41
N GLU A 309 10.59 3.39 -0.26
CA GLU A 309 9.59 4.42 -0.50
C GLU A 309 9.12 4.35 -1.97
N PRO A 310 7.87 4.72 -2.28
CA PRO A 310 7.41 4.76 -3.65
C PRO A 310 8.25 5.74 -4.46
N VAL A 311 8.69 5.34 -5.66
CA VAL A 311 9.43 6.22 -6.57
C VAL A 311 8.47 7.26 -7.17
N THR A 312 8.22 8.31 -6.41
CA THR A 312 7.56 9.54 -6.89
C THR A 312 8.54 10.30 -7.77
N PRO A 313 8.12 10.81 -8.95
CA PRO A 313 8.96 11.71 -9.72
C PRO A 313 9.15 13.02 -8.94
N ASP A 314 10.30 13.66 -9.10
CA ASP A 314 10.53 14.98 -8.50
C ASP A 314 9.51 16.00 -9.07
N PRO A 315 8.80 16.77 -8.22
CA PRO A 315 7.89 17.81 -8.70
C PRO A 315 8.63 18.92 -9.45
N LEU A 316 8.15 19.27 -10.64
CA LEU A 316 8.65 20.43 -11.39
C LEU A 316 8.40 21.75 -10.66
N ALA A 317 7.27 21.84 -9.95
CA ALA A 317 6.90 23.01 -9.18
C ALA A 317 5.90 22.64 -8.08
N TYR A 318 5.58 23.60 -7.24
CA TYR A 318 4.53 23.51 -6.23
C TYR A 318 3.63 24.73 -6.33
N GLU A 319 2.32 24.54 -6.20
CA GLU A 319 1.38 25.64 -6.01
C GLU A 319 1.34 25.97 -4.52
N VAL A 320 1.76 27.19 -4.16
CA VAL A 320 2.02 27.61 -2.77
C VAL A 320 1.21 28.87 -2.47
N LEU A 321 0.46 28.86 -1.37
CA LEU A 321 -0.04 30.08 -0.73
C LEU A 321 1.06 30.68 0.13
N LEU A 322 1.23 31.99 0.05
CA LEU A 322 2.22 32.74 0.81
C LEU A 322 1.54 33.95 1.46
N ASP A 323 1.50 33.93 2.79
CA ASP A 323 0.97 34.98 3.64
C ASP A 323 2.14 35.85 4.16
N ILE A 324 2.18 37.12 3.75
CA ILE A 324 3.08 38.13 4.31
C ILE A 324 2.37 38.76 5.49
N LEU A 325 2.75 38.38 6.71
CA LEU A 325 1.98 38.70 7.91
C LEU A 325 2.37 40.09 8.44
N SER A 326 3.63 40.29 8.78
CA SER A 326 4.16 41.53 9.35
C SER A 326 5.66 41.68 9.14
N ALA A 327 6.19 42.88 9.38
CA ALA A 327 7.59 43.06 9.78
C ALA A 327 7.65 43.60 11.21
N SER A 328 8.83 43.55 11.83
CA SER A 328 9.13 44.23 13.10
C SER A 328 10.49 44.91 13.09
N ASP A 329 10.66 45.87 13.99
CA ASP A 329 11.93 46.55 14.27
C ASP A 329 12.54 47.26 13.04
N LEU A 330 11.71 47.72 12.09
CA LEU A 330 12.18 48.43 10.89
C LEU A 330 12.93 49.72 11.27
N ARG A 331 13.99 50.05 10.50
CA ARG A 331 14.61 51.37 10.58
C ARG A 331 13.59 52.42 10.16
N ASN A 332 13.51 53.54 10.88
CA ASN A 332 12.88 54.72 10.31
C ASN A 332 13.83 55.33 9.25
N ALA A 333 13.37 55.47 8.00
CA ALA A 333 14.10 56.16 6.95
C ALA A 333 13.74 57.67 6.84
N ASP A 334 12.64 58.08 7.47
CA ASP A 334 12.06 59.42 7.42
C ASP A 334 12.92 60.44 8.19
N TRP A 335 14.05 60.83 7.59
CA TRP A 335 15.08 61.70 8.20
C TRP A 335 14.79 63.20 8.07
N SER A 336 13.53 63.57 7.76
CA SER A 336 13.09 64.96 7.65
C SER A 336 12.85 65.59 9.02
N LEU A 337 13.25 66.85 9.19
CA LEU A 337 13.35 67.50 10.51
C LEU A 337 11.99 67.94 11.12
N SER A 338 10.86 67.34 10.70
CA SER A 338 9.51 67.77 11.08
C SER A 338 8.45 66.66 11.19
N SER A 339 8.77 65.40 10.86
CA SER A 339 7.86 64.26 11.00
C SER A 339 8.28 63.38 12.18
N SER A 340 7.36 63.20 13.13
CA SER A 340 7.53 62.23 14.24
C SER A 340 6.77 60.94 13.90
N GLY A 341 7.12 60.35 12.76
CA GLY A 341 6.54 59.10 12.25
C GLY A 341 7.58 57.98 12.11
N GLY A 342 7.10 56.76 11.84
CA GLY A 342 7.88 55.68 11.25
C GLY A 342 7.65 55.59 9.74
N SER A 343 8.12 54.50 9.13
CA SER A 343 8.09 54.27 7.68
C SER A 343 6.72 53.91 7.10
N ASP A 344 6.46 54.34 5.87
CA ASP A 344 5.28 54.02 5.05
C ASP A 344 5.54 52.73 4.26
N SER A 345 5.57 51.62 4.99
CA SER A 345 6.27 50.42 4.54
C SER A 345 5.40 49.40 3.79
N TYR A 346 5.98 48.78 2.76
CA TYR A 346 5.37 47.68 2.01
C TYR A 346 6.40 46.58 1.69
N CYS A 347 5.92 45.36 1.49
CA CYS A 347 6.77 44.23 1.08
C CYS A 347 6.51 43.85 -0.39
N LEU A 348 7.59 43.77 -1.16
CA LEU A 348 7.63 43.18 -2.50
C LEU A 348 8.18 41.75 -2.41
N VAL A 349 7.41 40.78 -2.91
CA VAL A 349 7.82 39.40 -3.09
C VAL A 349 8.16 39.20 -4.57
N GLU A 350 9.40 38.81 -4.88
CA GLU A 350 9.83 38.51 -6.25
C GLU A 350 10.64 37.20 -6.31
N ILE A 351 10.73 36.62 -7.51
CA ILE A 351 11.65 35.52 -7.80
C ILE A 351 12.71 36.05 -8.77
N PRO A 352 14.00 36.06 -8.40
CA PRO A 352 15.06 36.61 -9.25
C PRO A 352 15.09 35.99 -10.65
N GLY A 353 15.02 36.83 -11.68
CA GLY A 353 14.97 36.39 -13.09
C GLY A 353 13.58 35.98 -13.60
N SER A 354 12.53 36.12 -12.80
CA SER A 354 11.15 35.79 -13.16
C SER A 354 10.22 37.01 -13.12
N ASN A 355 9.05 36.90 -13.75
CA ASN A 355 7.93 37.82 -13.57
C ASN A 355 6.95 37.37 -12.48
N LYS A 356 7.24 36.26 -11.78
CA LYS A 356 6.47 35.77 -10.64
C LYS A 356 6.76 36.60 -9.38
N GLY A 357 5.72 37.15 -8.79
CA GLY A 357 5.79 37.96 -7.58
C GLY A 357 4.46 38.62 -7.23
N PHE A 358 4.41 39.32 -6.09
CA PHE A 358 3.31 40.20 -5.71
C PHE A 358 3.78 41.24 -4.67
N GLN A 359 2.98 42.29 -4.48
CA GLN A 359 3.24 43.34 -3.49
C GLN A 359 2.15 43.33 -2.41
N THR A 360 2.50 43.74 -1.19
CA THR A 360 1.52 44.12 -0.16
C THR A 360 0.91 45.49 -0.45
N GLU A 361 -0.18 45.82 0.25
CA GLU A 361 -0.51 47.22 0.48
C GLU A 361 0.58 47.93 1.31
N VAL A 362 0.56 49.26 1.29
CA VAL A 362 1.42 50.13 2.10
C VAL A 362 0.78 50.29 3.48
N VAL A 363 1.59 50.23 4.54
CA VAL A 363 1.17 50.55 5.91
C VAL A 363 1.89 51.82 6.33
N GLU A 364 1.13 52.91 6.35
CA GLU A 364 1.62 54.25 6.74
C GLU A 364 2.14 54.24 8.18
N ASN A 365 3.26 54.95 8.41
CA ASN A 365 3.76 55.37 9.71
C ASN A 365 3.94 54.23 10.73
N SER A 366 4.67 53.17 10.36
CA SER A 366 4.92 52.02 11.25
C SER A 366 6.31 51.38 11.13
N SER A 367 6.97 51.19 12.27
CA SER A 367 8.16 50.33 12.42
C SER A 367 7.82 48.84 12.43
N ASP A 368 6.56 48.49 12.66
CA ASP A 368 6.07 47.14 12.89
C ASP A 368 4.78 46.89 12.06
N PRO A 369 4.87 46.98 10.72
CA PRO A 369 3.71 46.93 9.83
C PRO A 369 3.06 45.55 9.81
N VAL A 370 1.74 45.49 9.71
CA VAL A 370 0.96 44.26 9.63
C VAL A 370 0.12 44.27 8.35
N TRP A 371 0.54 43.48 7.36
CA TRP A 371 -0.09 43.45 6.03
C TRP A 371 -1.10 42.31 5.86
N ASN A 372 -0.89 41.15 6.51
CA ASN A 372 -1.68 39.92 6.33
C ASN A 372 -1.97 39.53 4.86
N LYS A 373 -1.09 39.90 3.91
CA LYS A 373 -1.34 39.77 2.48
C LYS A 373 -1.09 38.34 2.01
N ARG A 374 -2.15 37.67 1.54
CA ARG A 374 -2.06 36.36 0.87
C ARG A 374 -1.82 36.53 -0.63
N GLY A 375 -0.73 35.95 -1.12
CA GLY A 375 -0.50 35.67 -2.54
C GLY A 375 -0.53 34.17 -2.84
N LYS A 376 -0.62 33.82 -4.12
CA LYS A 376 -0.50 32.44 -4.61
C LYS A 376 0.54 32.39 -5.73
N LEU A 377 1.56 31.55 -5.57
CA LEU A 377 2.68 31.42 -6.50
C LEU A 377 2.84 29.96 -6.96
N VAL A 378 3.47 29.79 -8.12
CA VAL A 378 3.94 28.49 -8.62
C VAL A 378 5.46 28.49 -8.58
N LEU A 379 6.03 27.69 -7.69
CA LEU A 379 7.44 27.77 -7.28
C LEU A 379 8.17 26.47 -7.65
N ALA A 380 9.28 26.55 -8.38
CA ALA A 380 10.15 25.40 -8.63
C ALA A 380 11.07 25.13 -7.43
N PRO A 381 11.47 23.87 -7.15
CA PRO A 381 12.25 23.51 -5.94
C PRO A 381 13.54 24.32 -5.76
N GLU A 382 14.20 24.67 -6.87
CA GLU A 382 15.46 25.39 -6.95
C GLU A 382 15.32 26.92 -6.91
N GLU A 383 14.10 27.46 -6.98
CA GLU A 383 13.87 28.90 -6.92
C GLU A 383 14.13 29.46 -5.50
N VAL A 384 14.30 30.78 -5.43
CA VAL A 384 14.48 31.53 -4.19
C VAL A 384 13.46 32.65 -4.17
N LEU A 385 12.63 32.70 -3.12
CA LEU A 385 11.81 33.88 -2.85
C LEU A 385 12.73 34.98 -2.31
N LEU A 386 12.72 36.13 -2.97
CA LEU A 386 13.34 37.35 -2.47
C LEU A 386 12.24 38.29 -1.97
N PHE A 387 12.27 38.57 -0.67
CA PHE A 387 11.45 39.57 -0.03
C PHE A 387 12.25 40.87 0.09
N LYS A 388 11.68 41.99 -0.33
CA LYS A 388 12.19 43.33 -0.06
C LYS A 388 11.12 44.09 0.73
N VAL A 389 11.49 44.70 1.85
CA VAL A 389 10.66 45.69 2.53
C VAL A 389 11.17 47.06 2.12
N MET A 390 10.28 47.86 1.56
CA MET A 390 10.54 49.20 1.02
C MET A 390 9.79 50.22 1.86
N ASP A 391 10.33 51.42 1.98
CA ASP A 391 9.61 52.63 2.36
C ASP A 391 8.92 53.23 1.12
N ARG A 392 7.97 54.14 1.32
CA ARG A 392 7.28 54.84 0.23
C ARG A 392 7.57 56.32 0.26
N ASP A 393 8.30 56.81 -0.74
CA ASP A 393 8.70 58.20 -0.83
C ASP A 393 7.83 58.97 -1.85
N ASP A 394 7.16 60.02 -1.41
CA ASP A 394 6.16 60.74 -2.22
C ASP A 394 6.81 61.74 -3.21
N GLY A 395 7.53 61.18 -4.19
CA GLY A 395 8.14 61.91 -5.32
C GLY A 395 9.61 61.61 -5.61
N ASP A 396 10.30 60.94 -4.69
CA ASP A 396 11.65 60.37 -4.90
C ASP A 396 11.54 58.86 -5.23
N ALA A 397 12.50 58.02 -4.83
CA ALA A 397 12.52 56.59 -5.14
C ALA A 397 12.58 55.73 -3.87
N ASP A 398 11.45 55.08 -3.54
CA ASP A 398 11.19 54.12 -2.46
C ASP A 398 12.46 53.52 -1.82
N ASP A 399 12.80 53.93 -0.59
CA ASP A 399 14.04 53.53 0.11
C ASP A 399 14.01 52.07 0.64
N LEU A 400 15.15 51.35 0.60
CA LEU A 400 15.19 49.94 1.00
C LEU A 400 15.31 49.79 2.53
N LEU A 401 14.27 49.33 3.20
CA LEU A 401 14.26 49.09 4.65
C LEU A 401 14.92 47.78 5.06
N GLY A 402 14.86 46.76 4.20
CA GLY A 402 15.57 45.50 4.37
C GLY A 402 15.18 44.45 3.32
N LYS A 403 15.95 43.37 3.20
CA LYS A 403 15.60 42.25 2.32
C LYS A 403 15.99 40.90 2.90
N VAL A 404 15.31 39.83 2.51
CA VAL A 404 15.67 38.46 2.90
C VAL A 404 15.35 37.45 1.80
N SER A 405 16.20 36.43 1.67
CA SER A 405 16.08 35.38 0.67
C SER A 405 15.72 34.05 1.32
N LEU A 406 14.63 33.42 0.87
CA LEU A 406 14.17 32.11 1.34
C LEU A 406 14.15 31.11 0.17
N PRO A 407 15.11 30.16 0.12
CA PRO A 407 15.09 29.09 -0.87
C PRO A 407 13.80 28.28 -0.79
N VAL A 408 13.18 27.98 -1.94
CA VAL A 408 11.90 27.28 -1.99
C VAL A 408 11.98 25.90 -1.35
N ALA A 409 13.12 25.21 -1.44
CA ALA A 409 13.41 23.98 -0.70
C ALA A 409 13.22 24.06 0.84
N LYS A 410 13.20 25.25 1.47
CA LYS A 410 12.87 25.43 2.89
C LYS A 410 11.36 25.57 3.18
N LEU A 411 10.54 25.64 2.14
CA LEU A 411 9.07 25.72 2.21
C LEU A 411 8.40 24.35 1.96
N LEU A 412 9.19 23.31 1.68
CA LEU A 412 8.73 22.06 1.09
C LEU A 412 9.05 20.86 1.98
N PRO A 413 8.17 19.83 2.03
CA PRO A 413 6.86 19.77 1.40
C PRO A 413 5.74 20.42 2.23
N ASP A 414 5.98 20.70 3.52
CA ASP A 414 4.93 20.97 4.51
C ASP A 414 4.50 22.46 4.63
N GLY A 415 5.22 23.37 3.98
CA GLY A 415 5.12 24.82 4.19
C GLY A 415 6.23 25.35 5.12
N PHE A 416 6.06 26.59 5.58
CA PHE A 416 6.95 27.28 6.51
C PHE A 416 6.15 28.30 7.31
N GLU A 417 6.37 28.45 8.61
CA GLU A 417 5.83 29.57 9.39
C GLU A 417 6.91 30.05 10.35
N GLY A 418 7.25 31.34 10.30
CA GLY A 418 8.31 31.89 11.14
C GLY A 418 8.75 33.30 10.77
N GLN A 419 9.66 33.82 11.58
CA GLN A 419 10.31 35.11 11.36
C GLN A 419 11.64 34.90 10.61
N LEU A 420 11.89 35.79 9.65
CA LEU A 420 13.09 35.84 8.83
C LEU A 420 13.88 37.09 9.21
N GLU A 421 15.11 36.93 9.72
CA GLU A 421 16.02 38.05 9.97
C GLU A 421 16.43 38.70 8.64
N MET A 422 16.23 40.02 8.54
CA MET A 422 16.48 40.76 7.31
C MET A 422 17.90 41.31 7.23
N GLN A 423 18.40 41.39 5.99
CA GLN A 423 19.71 41.92 5.63
C GLN A 423 19.56 43.31 5.01
N GLU A 424 20.65 44.07 4.96
CA GLU A 424 20.72 45.45 4.43
C GLU A 424 19.85 46.49 5.19
N THR A 425 19.39 46.14 6.39
CA THR A 425 18.66 46.97 7.38
C THR A 425 19.48 48.11 8.02
N GLY A 426 20.65 48.43 7.45
CA GLY A 426 21.57 49.47 7.92
C GLY A 426 22.20 49.18 9.28
N LYS A 427 21.52 49.58 10.36
CA LYS A 427 21.94 49.39 11.77
C LYS A 427 20.87 48.73 12.65
N ALA A 428 19.66 48.51 12.12
CA ALA A 428 18.59 47.85 12.84
C ALA A 428 18.67 46.32 12.63
N THR A 429 18.25 45.55 13.63
CA THR A 429 17.94 44.12 13.47
C THR A 429 16.44 44.00 13.24
N ALA A 430 16.02 43.88 11.98
CA ALA A 430 14.61 43.84 11.60
C ALA A 430 14.20 42.45 11.10
N PHE A 431 12.93 42.09 11.30
CA PHE A 431 12.42 40.75 10.99
C PHE A 431 11.19 40.81 10.08
N LEU A 432 11.03 39.82 9.21
CA LEU A 432 9.85 39.63 8.38
C LEU A 432 9.14 38.33 8.78
N THR A 433 7.88 38.43 9.22
CA THR A 433 7.05 37.28 9.59
C THR A 433 6.27 36.80 8.38
N VAL A 434 6.54 35.57 7.93
CA VAL A 434 5.83 34.95 6.80
C VAL A 434 5.31 33.57 7.16
N ARG A 435 4.19 33.19 6.54
CA ARG A 435 3.69 31.81 6.51
C ARG A 435 3.50 31.38 5.06
N SER A 436 3.90 30.16 4.72
CA SER A 436 3.56 29.52 3.46
C SER A 436 2.82 28.21 3.71
N LYS A 437 1.96 27.83 2.76
CA LYS A 437 1.29 26.53 2.73
C LYS A 437 1.34 25.98 1.31
N VAL A 438 1.95 24.82 1.15
CA VAL A 438 1.89 24.05 -0.10
C VAL A 438 0.46 23.55 -0.30
N LEU A 439 -0.12 23.81 -1.47
CA LEU A 439 -1.43 23.30 -1.86
C LEU A 439 -1.32 21.96 -2.59
N ARG A 440 -0.35 21.85 -3.51
CA ARG A 440 -0.04 20.63 -4.25
C ARG A 440 1.33 20.71 -4.92
N ALA A 441 1.95 19.55 -5.09
CA ALA A 441 3.00 19.35 -6.08
C ALA A 441 2.41 19.38 -7.50
N LEU A 442 3.18 19.93 -8.44
CA LEU A 442 2.91 19.95 -9.87
C LEU A 442 4.05 19.19 -10.56
N TYR A 443 3.68 18.19 -11.36
CA TYR A 443 4.61 17.28 -12.01
C TYR A 443 4.48 17.39 -13.53
N ASP A 444 5.52 17.01 -14.27
CA ASP A 444 5.38 16.78 -15.71
C ASP A 444 4.44 15.59 -15.94
N ALA A 445 3.49 15.72 -16.87
CA ALA A 445 2.68 14.59 -17.32
C ALA A 445 3.54 13.46 -17.91
N ALA A 446 4.68 13.77 -18.54
CA ALA A 446 5.64 12.78 -19.00
C ALA A 446 6.38 12.10 -17.84
N ALA A 447 6.89 12.86 -16.85
CA ALA A 447 7.55 12.28 -15.68
C ALA A 447 6.60 11.47 -14.78
N VAL A 448 5.32 11.88 -14.66
CA VAL A 448 4.28 11.06 -14.02
C VAL A 448 4.00 9.82 -14.84
N ALA A 449 3.86 9.92 -16.17
CA ALA A 449 3.68 8.74 -17.01
C ALA A 449 4.88 7.78 -16.96
N ASP A 450 6.11 8.29 -16.84
CA ASP A 450 7.34 7.48 -16.77
C ASP A 450 7.61 6.92 -15.37
N ALA A 451 7.26 7.62 -14.29
CA ALA A 451 7.28 7.07 -12.94
C ALA A 451 6.15 6.05 -12.71
N LEU A 452 4.95 6.30 -13.27
CA LEU A 452 3.88 5.30 -13.31
C LEU A 452 4.28 4.09 -14.16
N LYS A 453 4.93 4.29 -15.31
CA LYS A 453 5.54 3.18 -16.09
C LYS A 453 6.59 2.46 -15.25
N ALA A 454 7.48 3.14 -14.53
CA ALA A 454 8.50 2.51 -13.69
C ALA A 454 7.88 1.70 -12.52
N SER A 455 6.80 2.20 -11.94
CA SER A 455 6.00 1.50 -10.92
C SER A 455 5.27 0.28 -11.50
N GLN A 456 4.67 0.40 -12.69
CA GLN A 456 4.01 -0.68 -13.42
C GLN A 456 5.00 -1.69 -14.06
N SER A 457 6.23 -1.25 -14.35
CA SER A 457 7.33 -2.05 -14.88
C SER A 457 8.30 -2.51 -13.80
N GLN A 458 7.89 -2.48 -12.52
CA GLN A 458 8.55 -3.27 -11.50
C GLN A 458 8.64 -4.73 -12.01
N PRO A 459 9.83 -5.35 -12.05
CA PRO A 459 9.92 -6.76 -12.39
C PRO A 459 9.05 -7.52 -11.39
N LYS A 460 8.08 -8.29 -11.89
CA LYS A 460 7.04 -9.00 -11.10
C LYS A 460 7.61 -9.40 -9.74
N ARG A 461 7.07 -8.83 -8.66
CA ARG A 461 7.47 -9.13 -7.27
C ARG A 461 7.80 -10.62 -7.19
N PRO A 462 9.06 -11.01 -6.92
CA PRO A 462 9.43 -12.42 -6.95
C PRO A 462 8.47 -13.17 -6.01
N PRO A 463 7.95 -14.34 -6.43
CA PRO A 463 6.92 -15.04 -5.68
C PRO A 463 7.39 -15.18 -4.23
N PRO A 464 6.55 -14.85 -3.23
CA PRO A 464 6.97 -14.68 -1.85
C PRO A 464 7.84 -15.88 -1.45
N PRO A 465 9.08 -15.62 -0.99
CA PRO A 465 10.16 -16.60 -1.08
C PRO A 465 9.70 -17.93 -0.47
N LYS A 466 9.60 -18.97 -1.31
CA LYS A 466 8.90 -20.23 -1.02
C LYS A 466 9.17 -20.62 0.45
N PRO A 467 8.13 -20.71 1.30
CA PRO A 467 8.26 -20.60 2.76
C PRO A 467 9.43 -21.45 3.25
N PRO A 468 10.45 -20.80 3.84
CA PRO A 468 11.88 -21.07 3.58
C PRO A 468 12.22 -22.54 3.83
N LYS A 469 12.22 -23.32 2.75
CA LYS A 469 11.91 -24.78 2.71
C LYS A 469 12.10 -25.42 4.08
N VAL A 470 11.02 -25.48 4.85
CA VAL A 470 11.06 -25.92 6.23
C VAL A 470 11.15 -27.44 6.26
N HIS A 471 12.21 -27.97 6.86
CA HIS A 471 12.38 -29.39 7.11
C HIS A 471 12.00 -29.67 8.55
N GLU A 472 11.03 -30.55 8.75
CA GLU A 472 10.82 -31.16 10.06
C GLU A 472 11.99 -32.12 10.31
N ILE A 473 12.75 -31.84 11.37
CA ILE A 473 13.82 -32.69 11.84
C ILE A 473 13.50 -33.22 13.23
N GLU A 474 14.00 -34.43 13.50
CA GLU A 474 14.03 -35.04 14.81
C GLU A 474 15.50 -35.09 15.27
N LEU A 475 15.86 -34.21 16.19
CA LEU A 475 17.18 -34.13 16.79
C LEU A 475 17.21 -35.01 18.05
N THR A 476 18.20 -35.87 18.15
CA THR A 476 18.55 -36.62 19.36
C THR A 476 19.87 -36.09 19.90
N VAL A 477 19.86 -35.52 21.10
CA VAL A 477 21.06 -35.27 21.90
C VAL A 477 21.33 -36.56 22.68
N ARG A 478 22.32 -37.34 22.25
CA ARG A 478 22.52 -38.70 22.78
C ARG A 478 23.32 -38.67 24.07
N ALA A 479 24.55 -38.19 23.98
CA ALA A 479 25.50 -38.22 25.08
C ALA A 479 26.58 -37.15 24.89
N ALA A 480 27.35 -36.85 25.93
CA ALA A 480 28.66 -36.22 25.80
C ALA A 480 29.75 -37.19 26.28
N LYS A 481 31.00 -36.93 25.91
CA LYS A 481 32.16 -37.71 26.36
C LYS A 481 33.34 -36.82 26.75
N GLY A 482 34.05 -37.24 27.78
CA GLY A 482 35.25 -36.54 28.27
C GLY A 482 35.00 -35.09 28.69
N LEU A 483 33.84 -34.78 29.27
CA LEU A 483 33.59 -33.49 29.88
C LEU A 483 34.59 -33.25 31.03
N ARG A 484 35.01 -31.98 31.22
CA ARG A 484 35.77 -31.62 32.42
C ARG A 484 34.81 -31.67 33.61
N ASN A 485 35.25 -32.25 34.72
CA ASN A 485 34.60 -32.05 36.01
C ASN A 485 34.79 -30.58 36.45
N ALA A 486 33.72 -29.89 36.84
CA ALA A 486 33.77 -28.52 37.39
C ALA A 486 33.53 -28.42 38.93
N ASP A 487 33.31 -29.53 39.64
CA ASP A 487 33.13 -29.64 41.11
C ASP A 487 34.42 -29.33 41.90
N TRP A 488 34.98 -28.14 41.71
CA TRP A 488 36.04 -27.60 42.55
C TRP A 488 35.45 -27.09 43.88
N SER A 489 34.98 -28.01 44.74
CA SER A 489 34.66 -27.74 46.14
C SER A 489 34.69 -28.99 47.03
N PHE A 490 35.82 -29.19 47.70
CA PHE A 490 35.95 -30.04 48.90
C PHE A 490 35.55 -31.53 48.77
N GLY A 491 36.15 -32.23 47.80
CA GLY A 491 36.47 -33.65 47.97
C GLY A 491 35.34 -34.66 47.76
N GLY A 492 34.27 -34.27 47.07
CA GLY A 492 33.38 -35.24 46.42
C GLY A 492 34.10 -35.91 45.24
N SER A 493 33.92 -37.22 45.08
CA SER A 493 34.35 -37.94 43.87
C SER A 493 33.22 -37.98 42.84
N GLY A 494 32.79 -36.79 42.42
CA GLY A 494 31.69 -36.61 41.48
C GLY A 494 32.14 -36.41 40.03
N GLY A 495 31.17 -36.40 39.12
CA GLY A 495 31.29 -35.89 37.76
C GLY A 495 30.43 -34.64 37.57
N SER A 496 30.31 -34.13 36.35
CA SER A 496 29.46 -32.96 36.10
C SER A 496 27.97 -33.27 36.20
N ASP A 497 27.19 -32.35 36.77
CA ASP A 497 25.73 -32.29 36.71
C ASP A 497 25.31 -31.76 35.32
N ALA A 498 25.60 -32.54 34.29
CA ALA A 498 25.66 -32.07 32.93
C ALA A 498 24.28 -31.97 32.25
N TYR A 499 24.04 -30.85 31.56
CA TYR A 499 22.91 -30.68 30.64
C TYR A 499 23.32 -29.90 29.38
N VAL A 500 22.51 -29.99 28.33
CA VAL A 500 22.74 -29.29 27.05
C VAL A 500 21.58 -28.36 26.77
N ALA A 501 21.86 -27.06 26.75
CA ALA A 501 20.97 -26.06 26.16
C ALA A 501 21.19 -26.01 24.64
N VAL A 502 20.11 -26.02 23.87
CA VAL A 502 20.14 -25.98 22.41
C VAL A 502 19.27 -24.84 21.92
N SER A 503 19.81 -24.01 21.02
CA SER A 503 19.07 -22.90 20.43
C SER A 503 19.35 -22.73 18.93
N VAL A 504 18.44 -22.04 18.24
CA VAL A 504 18.64 -21.58 16.86
C VAL A 504 18.67 -20.04 16.87
N PRO A 505 19.84 -19.41 16.68
CA PRO A 505 20.00 -17.96 16.70
C PRO A 505 19.03 -17.23 15.76
N GLY A 506 18.56 -16.05 16.18
CA GLY A 506 17.54 -15.28 15.46
C GLY A 506 16.11 -15.84 15.57
N THR A 507 15.87 -16.87 16.39
CA THR A 507 14.55 -17.46 16.59
C THR A 507 14.23 -17.70 18.07
N LYS A 508 12.94 -17.94 18.39
CA LYS A 508 12.48 -18.40 19.72
C LYS A 508 12.54 -19.93 19.89
N LYS A 509 13.38 -20.62 19.11
CA LYS A 509 13.55 -22.09 19.19
C LYS A 509 14.68 -22.39 20.17
N GLU A 510 14.35 -22.57 21.43
CA GLU A 510 15.29 -22.94 22.49
C GLU A 510 14.69 -24.00 23.42
N PHE A 511 15.53 -24.89 23.93
CA PHE A 511 15.17 -25.95 24.88
C PHE A 511 16.44 -26.50 25.54
N GLN A 512 16.28 -27.35 26.55
CA GLN A 512 17.40 -28.02 27.21
C GLN A 512 17.10 -29.50 27.48
N THR A 513 18.14 -30.32 27.57
CA THR A 513 18.03 -31.70 28.07
C THR A 513 17.68 -31.71 29.57
N PRO A 514 17.23 -32.85 30.12
CA PRO A 514 17.39 -33.12 31.54
C PRO A 514 18.85 -32.96 32.00
N VAL A 515 19.04 -32.73 33.29
CA VAL A 515 20.35 -32.82 33.94
C VAL A 515 20.67 -34.30 34.19
N VAL A 516 21.91 -34.70 33.94
CA VAL A 516 22.46 -36.00 34.35
C VAL A 516 23.49 -35.71 35.42
N GLU A 517 23.18 -36.12 36.65
CA GLU A 517 24.00 -35.85 37.83
C GLU A 517 25.30 -36.69 37.81
N ASP A 518 26.37 -36.17 38.41
CA ASP A 518 27.62 -36.90 38.70
C ASP A 518 28.37 -37.56 37.50
N SER A 519 28.33 -37.01 36.26
CA SER A 519 28.90 -37.68 35.07
C SER A 519 29.83 -36.86 34.14
N SER A 520 31.00 -37.41 33.83
CA SER A 520 31.91 -36.92 32.77
C SER A 520 31.50 -37.35 31.35
N ASP A 521 30.67 -38.38 31.25
CA ASP A 521 30.25 -39.01 29.99
C ASP A 521 28.72 -39.25 30.01
N PRO A 522 27.92 -38.17 30.18
CA PRO A 522 26.48 -38.26 30.42
C PRO A 522 25.72 -38.78 29.19
N GLU A 523 24.70 -39.62 29.41
CA GLU A 523 23.74 -40.01 28.39
C GLU A 523 22.35 -39.42 28.66
N TRP A 524 21.84 -38.60 27.74
CA TRP A 524 20.49 -38.01 27.81
C TRP A 524 19.50 -38.74 26.90
N ASN A 525 19.95 -39.21 25.74
CA ASN A 525 19.11 -39.77 24.66
C ASN A 525 17.85 -38.94 24.34
N PHE A 526 17.93 -37.61 24.54
CA PHE A 526 16.81 -36.69 24.52
C PHE A 526 16.41 -36.34 23.09
N VAL A 527 15.13 -36.51 22.75
CA VAL A 527 14.59 -36.31 21.41
C VAL A 527 13.71 -35.05 21.35
N GLN A 528 14.07 -34.11 20.48
CA GLN A 528 13.28 -32.91 20.20
C GLN A 528 12.96 -32.82 18.70
N LYS A 529 11.70 -32.51 18.37
CA LYS A 529 11.28 -32.20 17.01
C LYS A 529 11.35 -30.70 16.76
N LEU A 530 11.93 -30.31 15.63
CA LEU A 530 12.18 -28.93 15.26
C LEU A 530 11.84 -28.71 13.79
N ALA A 531 11.19 -27.59 13.48
CA ALA A 531 10.98 -27.11 12.13
C ALA A 531 12.13 -26.15 11.78
N VAL A 532 13.04 -26.55 10.88
CA VAL A 532 14.27 -25.79 10.57
C VAL A 532 14.39 -25.41 9.10
N SER A 533 15.13 -24.33 8.82
CA SER A 533 15.48 -23.94 7.43
C SER A 533 16.95 -24.26 7.10
N PRO A 534 17.30 -24.48 5.82
CA PRO A 534 18.69 -24.73 5.40
C PRO A 534 19.71 -23.62 5.74
N LYS A 535 19.26 -22.42 6.13
CA LYS A 535 20.13 -21.30 6.54
C LYS A 535 20.36 -21.23 8.05
N GLU A 536 19.65 -22.03 8.85
CA GLU A 536 19.79 -22.03 10.30
C GLU A 536 20.98 -22.87 10.77
N THR A 537 21.45 -22.60 11.99
CA THR A 537 22.48 -23.37 12.68
C THR A 537 21.95 -23.74 14.06
N LEU A 538 22.09 -25.01 14.45
CA LEU A 538 21.86 -25.45 15.83
C LEU A 538 23.10 -25.11 16.65
N VAL A 539 22.93 -24.32 17.70
CA VAL A 539 23.96 -24.00 18.68
C VAL A 539 23.69 -24.83 19.93
N PHE A 540 24.67 -25.65 20.31
CA PHE A 540 24.66 -26.47 21.51
C PHE A 540 25.59 -25.84 22.55
N LYS A 541 25.12 -25.70 23.79
CA LYS A 541 25.92 -25.27 24.93
C LYS A 541 25.78 -26.32 26.04
N VAL A 542 26.88 -26.99 26.38
CA VAL A 542 26.93 -27.96 27.47
C VAL A 542 27.28 -27.20 28.76
N PHE A 543 26.47 -27.37 29.79
CA PHE A 543 26.61 -26.72 31.08
C PHE A 543 26.73 -27.76 32.20
N ASP A 544 27.47 -27.41 33.23
CA ASP A 544 27.45 -28.03 34.56
C ASP A 544 26.41 -27.28 35.40
N ARG A 545 25.43 -27.98 36.00
CA ARG A 545 24.44 -27.32 36.85
C ARG A 545 25.05 -26.99 38.20
N ASP A 546 24.94 -25.72 38.60
CA ASP A 546 25.58 -25.22 39.81
C ASP A 546 24.57 -24.46 40.70
N LYS A 547 24.78 -24.47 42.02
CA LYS A 547 23.84 -23.94 43.02
C LYS A 547 23.74 -22.41 43.04
N ARG A 548 24.41 -21.71 42.12
CA ARG A 548 24.40 -20.24 41.97
C ARG A 548 24.45 -19.74 40.53
N ASN A 549 25.22 -20.37 39.65
CA ASN A 549 25.31 -20.02 38.23
C ASN A 549 25.96 -21.17 37.45
N ASP A 550 25.20 -21.83 36.58
CA ASP A 550 25.64 -22.98 35.79
C ASP A 550 26.93 -22.70 34.98
N GLU A 551 27.92 -23.59 35.03
CA GLU A 551 29.23 -23.39 34.38
C GLU A 551 29.24 -23.92 32.94
N LEU A 552 29.61 -23.08 31.97
CA LEU A 552 29.76 -23.50 30.57
C LEU A 552 30.93 -24.49 30.41
N LEU A 553 30.60 -25.76 30.18
CA LEU A 553 31.56 -26.83 29.91
C LEU A 553 32.11 -26.75 28.48
N GLY A 554 31.28 -26.38 27.51
CA GLY A 554 31.71 -26.08 26.14
C GLY A 554 30.56 -25.83 25.16
N THR A 555 30.90 -25.46 23.92
CA THR A 555 29.94 -25.12 22.85
C THR A 555 30.18 -25.93 21.58
N ALA A 556 29.14 -26.18 20.79
CA ALA A 556 29.27 -26.77 19.45
C ALA A 556 28.19 -26.24 18.50
N ASN A 557 28.50 -26.17 17.21
CA ASN A 557 27.62 -25.65 16.17
C ASN A 557 27.38 -26.69 15.08
N LEU A 558 26.15 -26.83 14.61
CA LEU A 558 25.76 -27.70 13.49
C LEU A 558 24.91 -26.93 12.48
N ALA A 559 25.50 -26.58 11.34
CA ALA A 559 24.82 -25.88 10.25
C ALA A 559 23.82 -26.82 9.55
N ILE A 560 22.55 -26.39 9.44
CA ILE A 560 21.48 -27.22 8.87
C ILE A 560 21.72 -27.49 7.37
N SER A 561 22.37 -26.57 6.65
CA SER A 561 22.81 -26.75 5.26
C SER A 561 23.68 -27.99 5.04
N GLY A 562 24.55 -28.32 5.99
CA GLY A 562 25.51 -29.44 5.88
C GLY A 562 24.94 -30.82 6.18
N ILE A 563 23.68 -30.91 6.63
CA ILE A 563 23.05 -32.16 7.09
C ILE A 563 21.73 -32.49 6.39
N LEU A 564 21.27 -31.65 5.45
CA LEU A 564 20.04 -31.88 4.69
C LEU A 564 20.34 -32.37 3.27
N PRO A 565 19.53 -33.29 2.70
CA PRO A 565 18.37 -33.96 3.29
C PRO A 565 18.67 -35.28 4.05
N GLN A 566 19.92 -35.74 4.13
CA GLN A 566 20.26 -37.08 4.61
C GLN A 566 20.16 -37.25 6.14
N GLY A 567 20.23 -36.15 6.90
CA GLY A 567 20.41 -36.17 8.35
C GLY A 567 21.88 -36.19 8.76
N PHE A 568 22.11 -36.38 10.06
CA PHE A 568 23.44 -36.44 10.66
C PHE A 568 23.47 -37.49 11.78
N SER A 569 24.63 -38.09 12.05
CA SER A 569 24.87 -38.89 13.24
C SER A 569 26.36 -38.94 13.51
N GLY A 570 26.83 -38.27 14.55
CA GLY A 570 28.27 -38.14 14.82
C GLY A 570 28.59 -37.37 16.08
N ALA A 571 29.89 -37.26 16.35
CA ALA A 571 30.45 -36.46 17.42
C ALA A 571 30.73 -35.02 16.93
N LEU A 572 30.35 -34.03 17.73
CA LEU A 572 30.72 -32.63 17.57
C LEU A 572 31.73 -32.27 18.65
N LYS A 573 32.92 -31.80 18.26
CA LYS A 573 33.95 -31.36 19.21
C LYS A 573 33.52 -30.08 19.91
N LEU A 574 33.62 -30.06 21.23
CA LEU A 574 33.33 -28.87 22.01
C LEU A 574 34.44 -27.82 21.85
N GLN A 575 34.02 -26.56 21.74
CA GLN A 575 34.82 -25.36 21.56
C GLN A 575 34.50 -24.35 22.68
N ASP A 576 35.29 -23.28 22.78
CA ASP A 576 35.16 -22.25 23.83
C ASP A 576 35.23 -22.83 25.25
N THR A 577 36.14 -23.81 25.43
CA THR A 577 36.38 -24.48 26.71
C THR A 577 37.58 -23.82 27.41
N ARG A 578 37.47 -23.52 28.72
CA ARG A 578 38.50 -22.76 29.48
C ARG A 578 39.92 -23.37 29.46
N ASN A 579 40.02 -24.66 29.16
CA ASN A 579 41.25 -25.37 28.82
C ASN A 579 41.04 -26.05 27.45
N PRO A 580 42.09 -26.42 26.70
CA PRO A 580 41.94 -27.30 25.54
C PRO A 580 41.35 -28.65 25.99
N THR A 581 40.20 -29.03 25.43
CA THR A 581 39.52 -30.30 25.74
C THR A 581 39.48 -31.23 24.52
N THR A 582 39.39 -32.52 24.79
CA THR A 582 39.02 -33.54 23.79
C THR A 582 37.54 -33.93 23.91
N ALA A 583 36.72 -33.02 24.43
CA ALA A 583 35.33 -33.30 24.78
C ALA A 583 34.44 -33.30 23.53
N GLU A 584 33.55 -34.27 23.44
CA GLU A 584 32.71 -34.50 22.25
C GLU A 584 31.24 -34.68 22.63
N LEU A 585 30.35 -33.98 21.91
CA LEU A 585 28.90 -34.10 22.04
C LEU A 585 28.35 -34.99 20.91
N LEU A 586 27.74 -36.12 21.25
CA LEU A 586 27.18 -37.08 20.31
C LEU A 586 25.73 -36.72 20.00
N VAL A 587 25.46 -36.33 18.76
CA VAL A 587 24.11 -35.98 18.30
C VAL A 587 23.74 -36.73 17.02
N SER A 588 22.44 -36.91 16.81
CA SER A 588 21.92 -37.36 15.51
C SER A 588 20.67 -36.62 15.11
N VAL A 589 20.55 -36.27 13.84
CA VAL A 589 19.41 -35.58 13.25
C VAL A 589 18.79 -36.49 12.19
N ARG A 590 17.50 -36.82 12.32
CA ARG A 590 16.71 -37.49 11.28
C ARG A 590 15.83 -36.46 10.58
N VAL A 591 15.75 -36.51 9.25
CA VAL A 591 14.89 -35.62 8.45
C VAL A 591 13.58 -36.35 8.14
N SER A 592 12.45 -35.75 8.45
CA SER A 592 11.14 -36.29 8.12
C SER A 592 10.88 -36.21 6.62
N LYS A 593 10.38 -37.31 6.02
CA LYS A 593 9.89 -37.29 4.64
C LYS A 593 8.53 -36.57 4.60
N SER A 594 8.50 -35.33 4.16
CA SER A 594 7.25 -34.66 3.80
C SER A 594 6.53 -35.47 2.71
N ALA A 595 5.25 -35.77 2.93
CA ALA A 595 4.43 -36.43 1.92
C ALA A 595 4.13 -35.43 0.79
N GLU A 596 4.75 -35.61 -0.37
CA GLU A 596 4.45 -34.83 -1.56
C GLU A 596 3.03 -35.19 -2.04
N LYS A 597 2.09 -34.25 -1.87
CA LYS A 597 0.78 -34.33 -2.53
C LYS A 597 0.99 -34.01 -4.00
N SER A 598 0.88 -35.06 -4.83
CA SER A 598 0.68 -34.96 -6.28
C SER A 598 -0.66 -34.32 -6.64
#